data_AF-A0A9X3MYD3-F1
#
_entry.id   AF-A0A9X3MYD3-F1
#
_cell.length_a   1.000
_cell.length_b   1.000
_cell.length_c   1.000
_cell.angle_alpha   90.00
_cell.angle_beta   90.00
_cell.angle_gamma   90.00
#
_symmetry.space_group_name_H-M   'P 1'
#
loop_
_entity.id
_entity.type
_entity.pdbx_description
1 polymer ?
#
loop_
_entity_poly.entity_id
_entity_poly.type
_entity_poly.pdbx_seq_one_letter_code
_entity_poly.pdbx_strand_id
1 'polypeptide(L)' 'MSDCDTGVCGGDVPPLIGQILTGTGLTLAQAATRLERGEALPALTPVQRRMVEEYALSRVDAL' A
#
# COMPACT_ATOMS: atom_id res chain seq x y z
N MET A 1 -0.07 -8.36 -30.01
CA MET A 1 -0.55 -9.22 -28.91
C MET A 1 0.02 -8.63 -27.64
N SER A 2 -0.70 -7.68 -27.05
CA SER A 2 -0.21 -6.91 -25.90
C SER A 2 -0.37 -7.70 -24.62
N ASP A 3 0.78 -7.84 -23.98
CA ASP A 3 1.07 -8.20 -22.61
C ASP A 3 -0.01 -7.74 -21.61
N CYS A 4 -0.65 -8.70 -20.96
CA CYS A 4 -1.42 -8.52 -19.73
C CYS A 4 -1.08 -9.70 -18.81
N ASP A 5 0.20 -9.87 -18.51
CA ASP A 5 0.71 -10.94 -17.62
C ASP A 5 0.60 -10.58 -16.13
N THR A 6 -0.01 -9.45 -15.80
CA THR A 6 -0.29 -9.08 -14.41
C THR A 6 -1.70 -8.53 -14.34
N GLY A 7 -2.66 -9.41 -14.06
CA GLY A 7 -4.09 -9.12 -13.98
C GLY A 7 -4.44 -8.11 -12.88
N VAL A 8 -4.14 -6.84 -13.10
CA VAL A 8 -4.77 -5.70 -12.45
C VAL A 8 -5.20 -4.77 -13.58
N CYS A 9 -6.35 -5.08 -14.18
CA CYS A 9 -7.07 -4.09 -14.96
C CYS A 9 -7.30 -2.88 -14.04
N GLY A 10 -6.91 -1.68 -14.48
CA GLY A 10 -6.93 -0.44 -13.69
C GLY A 10 -8.32 -0.10 -13.14
N GLY A 11 -8.69 -0.75 -12.04
CA GLY A 11 -9.81 -0.38 -11.20
C GLY A 11 -9.36 0.76 -10.29
N ASP A 12 -10.17 1.81 -10.26
CA ASP A 12 -10.05 2.99 -9.41
C ASP A 12 -9.21 2.74 -8.15
N VAL A 13 -8.15 3.54 -7.99
CA VAL A 13 -7.36 3.59 -6.75
C VAL A 13 -8.36 3.80 -5.61
N PRO A 14 -8.50 2.86 -4.66
CA PRO A 14 -9.51 2.98 -3.60
C PRO A 14 -9.25 4.31 -2.88
N PRO A 15 -10.29 5.12 -2.65
CA PRO A 15 -10.12 6.48 -2.17
C PRO A 15 -9.38 6.45 -0.83
N LEU A 16 -8.13 6.92 -0.85
CA LEU A 16 -7.41 7.27 0.36
C LEU A 16 -8.14 8.46 0.97
N ILE A 17 -8.98 8.24 1.99
CA ILE A 17 -9.49 9.36 2.79
C ILE A 17 -8.34 9.78 3.72
N GLY A 18 -7.66 10.86 3.37
CA GLY A 18 -6.67 11.51 4.26
C GLY A 18 -5.49 10.63 4.67
N GLN A 19 -5.02 9.71 3.81
CA GLN A 19 -3.92 8.76 4.07
C GLN A 19 -4.26 7.60 5.02
N ILE A 20 -5.53 7.38 5.33
CA ILE A 20 -6.00 6.26 6.17
C ILE A 20 -6.34 5.07 5.28
N LEU A 21 -5.78 3.91 5.61
CA LEU A 21 -6.17 2.62 5.07
C LEU A 21 -7.52 2.22 5.67
N THR A 22 -8.59 2.55 4.96
CA THR A 22 -9.97 2.23 5.35
C THR A 22 -10.12 0.73 5.62
N GLY A 23 -10.79 0.38 6.73
CA GLY A 23 -10.93 -1.01 7.19
C GLY A 23 -9.82 -1.52 8.11
N THR A 24 -8.72 -0.77 8.27
CA THR A 24 -7.63 -1.11 9.21
C THR A 24 -7.45 -0.08 10.34
N GLY A 25 -7.90 1.16 10.11
CA GLY A 25 -7.67 2.28 11.03
C GLY A 25 -6.23 2.80 11.04
N LEU A 26 -5.33 2.24 10.23
CA LEU A 26 -3.94 2.67 10.13
C LEU A 26 -3.76 3.74 9.07
N THR A 27 -2.83 4.66 9.29
CA THR A 27 -2.30 5.52 8.22
C THR A 27 -1.26 4.77 7.39
N LEU A 28 -0.98 5.25 6.17
CA LEU A 28 0.12 4.75 5.34
C LEU A 28 1.46 4.79 6.09
N ALA A 29 1.72 5.87 6.83
CA ALA A 29 2.95 5.99 7.63
C ALA A 29 3.04 4.94 8.75
N GLN A 30 1.94 4.70 9.49
CA GLN A 30 1.92 3.66 10.53
C GLN A 30 2.11 2.26 9.95
N ALA A 31 1.45 1.97 8.82
CA ALA A 31 1.61 0.70 8.14
C ALA A 31 3.04 0.52 7.60
N ALA A 32 3.64 1.55 7.02
CA ALA A 32 5.03 1.51 6.55
C ALA A 32 6.02 1.28 7.70
N THR A 33 5.85 1.96 8.84
CA THR A 33 6.69 1.71 10.02
C THR A 33 6.57 0.27 10.55
N ARG A 34 5.36 -0.31 10.54
CA ARG A 34 5.18 -1.72 10.91
C ARG A 34 5.87 -2.65 9.92
N LEU A 35 5.75 -2.37 8.63
CA LEU A 35 6.41 -3.13 7.56
C LEU A 35 7.94 -3.09 7.71
N GLU A 36 8.52 -1.90 7.92
CA GLU A 36 9.96 -1.68 8.15
C GLU A 36 10.48 -2.47 9.36
N ARG A 37 9.65 -2.63 10.40
CA ARG A 37 9.97 -3.38 11.63
C ARG A 37 9.70 -4.89 11.52
N GLY A 38 9.19 -5.37 10.39
CA GLY A 38 8.77 -6.77 10.21
C GLY A 38 7.56 -7.16 11.06
N GLU A 39 6.76 -6.18 11.53
CA GLU A 39 5.56 -6.42 12.32
C GLU A 39 4.40 -6.86 11.42
N ALA A 40 3.49 -7.65 11.99
CA ALA A 40 2.30 -8.10 11.27
C ALA A 40 1.39 -6.90 10.93
N LEU A 41 1.06 -6.78 9.64
CA LEU A 41 0.03 -5.86 9.17
C LEU A 41 -1.35 -6.53 9.32
N PRO A 42 -2.41 -5.75 9.63
CA PRO A 42 -3.78 -6.26 9.52
C PRO A 42 -4.06 -6.74 8.10
N ALA A 43 -5.12 -7.51 7.90
CA ALA A 43 -5.49 -8.01 6.57
C ALA A 43 -5.67 -6.84 5.58
N LEU A 44 -4.63 -6.57 4.79
CA LEU A 44 -4.63 -5.56 3.75
C LEU A 44 -5.14 -6.20 2.47
N THR A 45 -6.00 -5.47 1.76
CA THR A 45 -6.27 -5.81 0.35
C THR A 45 -4.97 -5.71 -0.46
N PRO A 46 -4.86 -6.42 -1.60
CA PRO A 46 -3.66 -6.35 -2.46
C PRO A 46 -3.28 -4.91 -2.85
N VAL A 47 -4.28 -4.05 -3.09
CA VAL A 47 -4.06 -2.64 -3.45
C VAL A 47 -3.52 -1.84 -2.26
N GLN A 48 -4.09 -2.02 -1.06
CA GLN A 48 -3.60 -1.36 0.15
C GLN A 48 -2.17 -1.77 0.51
N ARG A 49 -1.84 -3.05 0.30
CA ARG A 49 -0.47 -3.54 0.49
C ARG A 49 0.50 -2.84 -0.45
N ARG A 50 0.17 -2.78 -1.75
CA ARG A 50 0.99 -2.08 -2.75
C ARG A 50 1.20 -0.61 -2.39
N MET A 51 0.16 0.09 -1.93
CA MET A 51 0.28 1.48 -1.48
C MET A 51 1.26 1.65 -0.30
N VAL A 52 1.24 0.72 0.66
CA VAL A 52 2.16 0.74 1.81
C VAL A 52 3.59 0.48 1.38
N GLU A 53 3.80 -0.48 0.48
CA GLU A 53 5.12 -0.82 -0.07
C GLU A 53 5.70 0.34 -0.91
N GLU A 54 4.91 0.93 -1.80
CA GLU A 54 5.31 2.11 -2.60
C GLU A 54 5.64 3.31 -1.70
N TYR A 55 4.83 3.56 -0.66
CA TYR A 55 5.11 4.62 0.30
C TYR A 55 6.40 4.37 1.08
N ALA A 56 6.65 3.13 1.53
CA ALA A 56 7.90 2.78 2.22
C ALA A 56 9.13 2.97 1.32
N LEU A 57 9.06 2.56 0.05
CA LEU A 57 10.13 2.77 -0.92
C LEU A 57 10.41 4.26 -1.15
N SER A 58 9.37 5.09 -1.32
CA SER A 58 9.54 6.54 -1.52
C SER A 58 10.23 7.26 -0.35
N ARG A 59 10.15 6.70 0.87
CA ARG A 59 10.86 7.24 2.04
C ARG A 59 12.34 6.90 2.06
N VAL A 60 12.71 5.75 1.52
CA VAL A 60 14.12 5.34 1.40
C VAL A 60 14.83 6.18 0.36
N ASP A 61 14.19 6.48 -0.76
CA ASP A 61 14.74 7.32 -1.83
C ASP A 61 14.88 8.81 -1.44
N ALA A 62 14.26 9.23 -0.34
CA ALA A 62 14.31 10.60 0.18
C ALA A 62 15.45 10.82 1.22
N LEU A 63 16.24 9.79 1.52
CA LEU A 63 17.43 9.82 2.40
C LEU A 63 18.72 9.89 1.58
#